data_AF-A0A2E1VPQ9-F1
#
_entry.id   AF-A0A2E1VPQ9-F1
#
_cell.length_a   1.000
_cell.length_b   1.000
_cell.length_c   1.000
_cell.angle_alpha   90.00
_cell.angle_beta   90.00
_cell.angle_gamma   90.00
#
_symmetry.space_group_name_H-M   'P 1'
#
loop_
_entity.id
_entity.type
_entity.pdbx_description
1 polymer ?
#
loop_
_entity_poly.entity_id
_entity_poly.type
_entity_poly.pdbx_seq_one_letter_code
_entity_poly.pdbx_strand_id
1 'polypeptide(L)'
;MRAILTMAALFAAAVGSFLFYQYRLAEHEPKDGPPTHQDSAPPTVAQPLDAPPALPTQMLWKVDPRWQAAESEGKPLLEEIRELYRWQEEEGGDPLRFRTEKKRLAEALGPLVQGLTALQAELADNPGASAVIEMRIREFSGAMSGVLR
;
A
#
# COMPACT_ATOMS: atom_id res chain seq x y z
N MET A 1 -29.47 1.51 3.96
CA MET A 1 -29.01 1.79 2.57
C MET A 1 -27.58 2.37 2.50
N ARG A 2 -26.65 2.00 3.39
CA ARG A 2 -25.24 2.49 3.34
C ARG A 2 -24.22 1.42 2.88
N ALA A 3 -24.57 0.14 2.92
CA ALA A 3 -23.66 -0.96 2.57
C ALA A 3 -23.42 -1.12 1.05
N ILE A 4 -24.32 -0.59 0.21
CA ILE A 4 -24.21 -0.72 -1.26
C ILE A 4 -23.18 0.29 -1.82
N LEU A 5 -23.02 1.45 -1.18
CA LEU A 5 -22.08 2.49 -1.61
C LEU A 5 -20.60 2.10 -1.38
N THR A 6 -20.31 1.31 -0.35
CA THR A 6 -18.94 0.85 -0.05
C THR A 6 -18.45 -0.24 -1.00
N MET A 7 -19.33 -1.13 -1.51
CA MET A 7 -18.92 -2.09 -2.55
C MET A 7 -18.66 -1.42 -3.90
N ALA A 8 -19.40 -0.36 -4.24
CA ALA A 8 -19.18 0.36 -5.49
C ALA A 8 -17.81 1.08 -5.52
N ALA A 9 -17.36 1.62 -4.39
CA ALA A 9 -16.05 2.27 -4.28
C ALA A 9 -14.87 1.26 -4.41
N LEU A 10 -15.02 0.07 -3.85
CA LEU A 10 -14.03 -1.01 -3.98
C LEU A 10 -13.96 -1.54 -5.43
N PHE A 11 -15.12 -1.65 -6.11
CA PHE A 11 -15.15 -2.04 -7.52
C PHE A 11 -14.54 -0.96 -8.42
N ALA A 12 -14.80 0.32 -8.15
CA ALA A 12 -14.23 1.43 -8.91
C ALA A 12 -12.70 1.51 -8.78
N ALA A 13 -12.14 1.24 -7.59
CA ALA A 13 -10.69 1.19 -7.39
C ALA A 13 -10.04 0.02 -8.15
N ALA A 14 -10.65 -1.17 -8.13
CA ALA A 14 -10.17 -2.33 -8.86
C ALA A 14 -10.25 -2.14 -10.39
N VAL A 15 -11.34 -1.55 -10.88
CA VAL A 15 -11.52 -1.23 -12.30
C VAL A 15 -10.56 -0.11 -12.73
N GLY A 16 -10.32 0.89 -11.87
CA GLY A 16 -9.36 1.96 -12.13
C GLY A 16 -7.93 1.45 -12.27
N SER A 17 -7.48 0.55 -11.38
CA SER A 17 -6.18 -0.09 -11.49
C SER A 17 -6.07 -1.00 -12.72
N PHE A 18 -7.14 -1.71 -13.09
CA PHE A 18 -7.17 -2.53 -14.31
C PHE A 18 -7.13 -1.68 -15.59
N LEU A 19 -7.89 -0.58 -15.66
CA LEU A 19 -7.89 0.32 -16.81
C LEU A 19 -6.56 1.08 -16.95
N PHE A 20 -5.95 1.49 -15.84
CA PHE A 20 -4.60 2.08 -15.86
C PHE A 20 -3.56 1.10 -16.40
N TYR A 21 -3.65 -0.18 -16.01
CA TYR A 21 -2.79 -1.23 -16.52
C TYR A 21 -2.98 -1.48 -18.02
N GLN A 22 -4.23 -1.50 -18.50
CA GLN A 22 -4.54 -1.63 -19.92
C GLN A 22 -4.08 -0.40 -20.74
N TYR A 23 -4.20 0.80 -20.19
CA TYR A 23 -3.74 2.03 -20.84
C TYR A 23 -2.20 2.04 -21.00
N ARG A 24 -1.48 1.60 -19.96
CA ARG A 24 -0.02 1.37 -20.00
C ARG A 24 0.41 0.35 -21.06
N LEU A 25 -0.42 -0.66 -21.34
CA LEU A 25 -0.19 -1.66 -22.39
C LEU A 25 -0.42 -1.08 -23.79
N ALA A 26 -1.44 -0.21 -23.96
CA ALA A 26 -1.73 0.44 -25.24
C ALA A 26 -0.67 1.48 -25.64
N GLU A 27 0.01 2.12 -24.68
CA GLU A 27 1.13 3.05 -24.95
C GLU A 27 2.38 2.35 -25.54
N HIS A 28 2.42 1.01 -25.55
CA HIS A 28 3.51 0.20 -26.11
C HIS A 28 3.18 -0.45 -27.46
N GLU A 29 2.04 -0.13 -28.10
CA GLU A 29 1.84 -0.53 -29.49
C GLU A 29 2.78 0.27 -30.41
N PRO A 30 3.63 -0.38 -31.23
CA PRO A 30 4.36 0.31 -32.27
C PRO A 30 3.35 0.76 -33.34
N LYS A 31 3.19 2.08 -33.46
CA LYS A 31 2.57 2.74 -34.62
C LYS A 31 3.42 2.42 -35.84
N ASP A 32 2.90 1.71 -36.85
CA ASP A 32 3.35 1.84 -38.25
C ASP A 32 2.41 1.15 -39.27
N GLY A 33 1.91 1.94 -40.23
CA GLY A 33 1.80 1.58 -41.67
C GLY A 33 0.62 0.74 -42.19
N PRO A 34 0.18 0.94 -43.46
CA PRO A 34 -1.09 0.42 -44.02
C PRO A 34 -0.99 -1.06 -44.50
N PRO A 35 -2.13 -1.74 -44.78
CA PRO A 35 -2.18 -3.20 -44.81
C PRO A 35 -1.70 -3.77 -46.14
N THR A 36 -0.79 -4.74 -46.08
CA THR A 36 -0.50 -5.65 -47.20
C THR A 36 -0.95 -7.06 -46.82
N HIS A 37 -1.82 -7.62 -47.64
CA HIS A 37 -2.34 -8.98 -47.55
C HIS A 37 -1.29 -10.04 -47.94
N GLN A 38 -1.59 -11.30 -47.55
CA GLN A 38 -0.91 -12.59 -47.82
C GLN A 38 0.10 -12.98 -46.74
N ASP A 39 0.09 -14.16 -46.13
CA ASP A 39 -0.54 -15.45 -46.44
C ASP A 39 -0.90 -16.15 -45.12
N SER A 40 -1.84 -17.11 -45.17
CA SER A 40 -2.30 -17.91 -44.04
C SER A 40 -1.15 -18.63 -43.32
N ALA A 41 -0.60 -18.01 -42.27
CA ALA A 41 0.26 -18.67 -41.30
C ALA A 41 -0.59 -19.62 -40.42
N PRO A 42 -0.11 -20.83 -40.09
CA PRO A 42 -0.75 -21.67 -39.08
C PRO A 42 -0.92 -20.87 -37.79
N PRO A 43 -2.01 -21.04 -37.01
CA PRO A 43 -2.22 -20.25 -35.81
C PRO A 43 -1.01 -20.40 -34.90
N THR A 44 -0.31 -19.28 -34.66
CA THR A 44 0.76 -19.20 -33.67
C THR A 44 0.20 -19.78 -32.38
N VAL A 45 0.73 -20.93 -31.97
CA VAL A 45 0.49 -21.49 -30.65
C VAL A 45 0.85 -20.38 -29.68
N ALA A 46 -0.14 -19.86 -28.95
CA ALA A 46 0.10 -18.84 -27.94
C ALA A 46 1.22 -19.35 -27.05
N GLN A 47 2.37 -18.66 -27.07
CA GLN A 47 3.44 -18.96 -26.13
C GLN A 47 2.83 -18.89 -24.73
N PRO A 48 3.10 -19.87 -23.85
CA PRO A 48 2.67 -19.75 -22.47
C PRO A 48 3.15 -18.40 -21.96
N LEU A 49 2.25 -17.54 -21.47
CA LEU A 49 2.66 -16.32 -20.79
C LEU A 49 3.63 -16.74 -19.69
N ASP A 50 4.86 -16.24 -19.75
CA ASP A 50 5.84 -16.47 -18.70
C ASP A 50 5.18 -16.09 -17.37
N ALA A 51 5.13 -17.07 -16.46
CA ALA A 51 4.54 -16.85 -15.16
C ALA A 51 5.27 -15.68 -14.48
N PRO A 52 4.56 -14.75 -13.81
CA PRO A 52 5.21 -13.65 -13.12
C PRO A 52 6.25 -14.23 -12.13
N PRO A 53 7.40 -13.56 -11.97
CA PRO A 53 8.48 -14.09 -11.14
C PRO A 53 7.95 -14.31 -9.72
N ALA A 54 8.05 -15.55 -9.24
CA ALA A 54 7.67 -15.88 -7.88
C ALA A 54 8.55 -15.10 -6.90
N LEU A 55 7.94 -14.44 -5.91
CA LEU A 55 8.69 -13.81 -4.82
C LEU A 55 9.51 -14.88 -4.10
N PRO A 56 10.77 -14.60 -3.75
CA PRO A 56 11.54 -15.47 -2.87
C PRO A 56 10.73 -15.75 -1.60
N THR A 57 10.69 -17.00 -1.12
CA THR A 57 9.91 -17.39 0.07
C THR A 57 10.16 -16.48 1.27
N GLN A 58 11.40 -16.03 1.44
CA GLN A 58 11.84 -15.07 2.46
C GLN A 58 11.19 -13.67 2.38
N MET A 59 10.49 -13.35 1.29
CA MET A 59 9.79 -12.07 1.05
C MET A 59 8.26 -12.22 1.03
N LEU A 60 7.71 -13.42 1.22
CA LEU A 60 6.25 -13.62 1.20
C LEU A 60 5.50 -12.83 2.28
N TRP A 61 6.16 -12.50 3.39
CA TRP A 61 5.59 -11.61 4.41
C TRP A 61 5.22 -10.22 3.88
N LYS A 62 5.83 -9.77 2.77
CA LYS A 62 5.47 -8.49 2.15
C LYS A 62 4.09 -8.52 1.51
N VAL A 63 3.54 -9.70 1.21
CA VAL A 63 2.15 -9.80 0.73
C VAL A 63 1.17 -10.10 1.87
N ASP A 64 1.64 -10.17 3.13
CA ASP A 64 0.76 -10.32 4.28
C ASP A 64 -0.19 -9.11 4.37
N PRO A 65 -1.51 -9.32 4.55
CA PRO A 65 -2.48 -8.24 4.63
C PRO A 65 -2.16 -7.19 5.71
N ARG A 66 -1.55 -7.60 6.82
CA ARG A 66 -1.16 -6.69 7.92
C ARG A 66 -0.02 -5.77 7.49
N TRP A 67 0.95 -6.30 6.76
CA TRP A 67 2.03 -5.50 6.18
C TRP A 67 1.49 -4.56 5.11
N GLN A 68 0.62 -5.06 4.23
CA GLN A 68 0.00 -4.24 3.19
C GLN A 68 -0.83 -3.09 3.76
N ALA A 69 -1.67 -3.35 4.78
CA ALA A 69 -2.44 -2.31 5.47
C ALA A 69 -1.54 -1.25 6.14
N ALA A 70 -0.44 -1.67 6.76
CA ALA A 70 0.54 -0.74 7.30
C ALA A 70 1.15 0.16 6.21
N GLU A 71 1.42 -0.39 5.02
CA GLU A 71 1.99 0.37 3.91
C GLU A 71 0.96 1.27 3.22
N SER A 72 -0.28 0.83 3.03
CA SER A 72 -1.31 1.60 2.32
C SER A 72 -2.04 2.62 3.20
N GLU A 73 -2.32 2.26 4.46
CA GLU A 73 -3.09 3.10 5.39
C GLU A 73 -2.19 3.76 6.44
N GLY A 74 -1.20 3.02 6.95
CA GLY A 74 -0.33 3.50 8.01
C GLY A 74 0.63 4.60 7.58
N LYS A 75 1.17 4.53 6.36
CA LYS A 75 2.07 5.59 5.84
C LYS A 75 1.39 6.95 5.69
N PRO A 76 0.20 7.08 5.08
CA PRO A 76 -0.54 8.35 5.08
C PRO A 76 -0.81 8.88 6.50
N LEU A 77 -1.23 8.03 7.44
CA LEU A 77 -1.48 8.42 8.82
C LEU A 77 -0.20 8.90 9.54
N LEU A 78 0.94 8.30 9.22
CA LEU A 78 2.26 8.69 9.73
C LEU A 78 2.65 10.10 9.25
N GLU A 79 2.39 10.42 7.99
CA GLU A 79 2.66 11.78 7.49
C GLU A 79 1.68 12.79 8.10
N GLU A 80 0.40 12.43 8.21
CA GLU A 80 -0.63 13.29 8.81
C GLU A 80 -0.32 13.66 10.27
N ILE A 81 0.15 12.70 11.08
CA ILE A 81 0.53 12.99 12.47
C ILE A 81 1.79 13.85 12.56
N ARG A 82 2.77 13.67 11.66
CA ARG A 82 3.97 14.54 11.60
C ARG A 82 3.60 15.96 11.19
N GLU A 83 2.72 16.12 10.22
CA GLU A 83 2.15 17.42 9.84
C GLU A 83 1.43 18.09 11.02
N LEU A 84 0.63 17.33 11.78
CA LEU A 84 -0.03 17.84 12.97
C LEU A 84 0.97 18.35 14.02
N TYR A 85 2.07 17.64 14.23
CA TYR A 85 3.14 18.09 15.13
C TYR A 85 3.83 19.36 14.63
N ARG A 86 4.19 19.42 13.34
CA ARG A 86 4.79 20.63 12.74
C ARG A 86 3.86 21.83 12.85
N TRP A 87 2.58 21.65 12.52
CA TRP A 87 1.56 22.69 12.68
C TRP A 87 1.48 23.21 14.12
N GLN A 88 1.51 22.31 15.11
CA GLN A 88 1.49 22.69 16.52
C GLN A 88 2.73 23.50 16.93
N GLU A 89 3.90 23.16 16.38
CA GLU A 89 5.18 23.81 16.72
C GLU A 89 5.37 25.15 16.01
N GLU A 90 4.98 25.26 14.74
CA GLU A 90 5.18 26.45 13.92
C GLU A 90 4.09 27.51 14.13
N GLU A 91 2.83 27.09 14.20
CA GLU A 91 1.68 28.00 14.28
C GLU A 91 1.13 28.14 15.71
N GLY A 92 1.73 27.44 16.68
CA GLY A 92 1.29 27.42 18.07
C GLY A 92 -0.10 26.82 18.26
N GLY A 93 -0.52 25.96 17.31
CA GLY A 93 -1.89 25.49 17.05
C GLY A 93 -2.83 25.29 18.25
N ASP A 94 -4.14 25.37 17.99
CA ASP A 94 -5.17 25.18 19.02
C ASP A 94 -4.96 23.86 19.80
N PRO A 95 -4.65 23.93 21.11
CA PRO A 95 -4.37 22.75 21.92
C PRO A 95 -5.52 21.73 21.96
N LEU A 96 -6.77 22.16 21.83
CA LEU A 96 -7.92 21.27 21.84
C LEU A 96 -8.04 20.51 20.53
N ARG A 97 -7.91 21.20 19.39
CA ARG A 97 -7.82 20.57 18.08
C ARG A 97 -6.66 19.59 18.01
N PHE A 98 -5.47 19.99 18.45
CA PHE A 98 -4.28 19.13 18.46
C PHE A 98 -4.53 17.82 19.21
N ARG A 99 -5.06 17.89 20.43
CA ARG A 99 -5.37 16.69 21.22
C ARG A 99 -6.39 15.79 20.55
N THR A 100 -7.41 16.39 19.92
CA THR A 100 -8.49 15.64 19.25
C THR A 100 -7.96 14.91 18.02
N GLU A 101 -7.25 15.61 17.14
CA GLU A 101 -6.66 15.02 15.93
C GLU A 101 -5.59 13.99 16.28
N LYS A 102 -4.70 14.30 17.23
CA LYS A 102 -3.69 13.35 17.69
C LYS A 102 -4.33 12.05 18.21
N LYS A 103 -5.41 12.17 18.98
CA LYS A 103 -6.13 11.00 19.50
C LYS A 103 -6.74 10.18 18.36
N ARG A 104 -7.39 10.83 17.38
CA ARG A 104 -7.94 10.14 16.20
C ARG A 104 -6.86 9.38 15.44
N LEU A 105 -5.70 10.01 15.20
CA LEU A 105 -4.57 9.41 14.50
C LEU A 105 -3.98 8.24 15.28
N ALA A 106 -3.85 8.37 16.60
CA ALA A 106 -3.38 7.28 17.45
C ALA A 106 -4.36 6.09 17.49
N GLU A 107 -5.68 6.36 17.51
CA GLU A 107 -6.71 5.32 17.42
C GLU A 107 -6.69 4.58 16.07
N ALA A 108 -6.34 5.26 14.98
CA ALA A 108 -6.18 4.66 13.66
C ALA A 108 -4.87 3.87 13.50
N LEU A 109 -3.75 4.38 14.02
CA LEU A 109 -2.44 3.72 13.96
C LEU A 109 -2.33 2.53 14.93
N GLY A 110 -3.04 2.55 16.05
CA GLY A 110 -2.97 1.52 17.10
C GLY A 110 -3.20 0.09 16.59
N PRO A 111 -4.31 -0.21 15.87
CA PRO A 111 -4.56 -1.52 15.28
C PRO A 111 -3.49 -1.96 14.29
N LEU A 112 -2.92 -1.04 13.50
CA LEU A 112 -1.85 -1.34 12.56
C LEU A 112 -0.56 -1.76 13.29
N VAL A 113 -0.20 -1.06 14.37
CA VAL A 113 0.93 -1.44 15.22
C VAL A 113 0.73 -2.81 15.86
N GLN A 114 -0.48 -3.11 16.35
CA GLN A 114 -0.81 -4.43 16.91
C GLN A 114 -0.69 -5.53 15.85
N GLY A 115 -1.23 -5.30 14.65
CA GLY A 115 -1.12 -6.24 13.53
C GLY A 115 0.33 -6.51 13.13
N LEU A 116 1.15 -5.47 13.02
CA LEU A 116 2.58 -5.62 12.74
C LEU A 116 3.32 -6.35 13.87
N THR A 117 2.98 -6.10 15.13
CA THR A 117 3.60 -6.78 16.28
C THR A 117 3.31 -8.29 16.23
N ALA A 118 2.07 -8.67 15.91
CA ALA A 118 1.71 -10.07 15.71
C ALA A 118 2.47 -10.70 14.53
N LEU A 119 2.53 -9.98 13.40
CA LEU A 119 3.29 -10.43 12.22
C LEU A 119 4.78 -10.59 12.52
N GLN A 120 5.37 -9.68 13.29
CA GLN A 120 6.78 -9.78 13.70
C GLN A 120 7.03 -11.04 14.53
N ALA A 121 6.15 -11.35 15.48
CA ALA A 121 6.26 -12.54 16.32
C ALA A 121 6.16 -13.84 15.50
N GLU A 122 5.26 -13.89 14.51
CA GLU A 122 5.14 -15.03 13.58
C GLU A 122 6.38 -15.20 12.68
N LEU A 123 7.13 -14.12 12.45
CA LEU A 123 8.33 -14.10 11.61
C LEU A 123 9.62 -14.01 12.43
N ALA A 124 9.60 -14.41 13.70
CA ALA A 124 10.77 -14.35 14.58
C ALA A 124 11.97 -15.12 14.02
N ASP A 125 11.74 -16.23 13.31
CA ASP A 125 12.77 -17.05 12.67
C ASP A 125 13.31 -16.44 11.35
N ASN A 126 12.74 -15.32 10.89
CA ASN A 126 13.21 -14.55 9.74
C ASN A 126 13.74 -13.19 10.20
N PRO A 127 15.04 -13.09 10.55
CA PRO A 127 15.61 -11.87 11.13
C PRO A 127 15.53 -10.66 10.21
N GLY A 128 15.60 -10.88 8.87
CA GLY A 128 15.46 -9.80 7.90
C GLY A 128 14.06 -9.21 7.85
N ALA A 129 13.03 -10.07 7.88
CA ALA A 129 11.64 -9.61 7.94
C ALA A 129 11.33 -8.94 9.28
N SER A 130 11.71 -9.59 10.38
CA SER A 130 11.46 -9.11 11.74
C SER A 130 12.06 -7.71 11.96
N ALA A 131 13.29 -7.46 11.53
CA ALA A 131 13.93 -6.15 11.67
C ALA A 131 13.20 -5.03 10.89
N VAL A 132 12.72 -5.32 9.68
CA VAL A 132 11.99 -4.33 8.88
C VAL A 132 10.62 -4.02 9.50
N ILE A 133 9.93 -5.06 9.99
CA ILE A 133 8.64 -4.89 10.66
C ILE A 133 8.82 -4.11 11.98
N GLU A 134 9.87 -4.42 12.75
CA GLU A 134 10.20 -3.69 13.97
C GLU A 134 10.44 -2.21 13.72
N MET A 135 11.19 -1.88 12.66
CA MET A 135 11.43 -0.49 12.26
C MET A 135 10.11 0.23 12.00
N ARG A 136 9.19 -0.39 11.24
CA ARG A 136 7.86 0.19 10.96
C ARG A 136 7.03 0.36 12.23
N ILE A 137 7.05 -0.61 13.15
CA ILE A 137 6.40 -0.53 14.47
C ILE A 137 6.93 0.69 15.24
N ARG A 138 8.26 0.86 15.28
CA ARG A 138 8.91 1.98 15.97
C ARG A 138 8.55 3.32 15.35
N GLU A 139 8.48 3.42 14.02
CA GLU A 139 8.06 4.64 13.33
C GLU A 139 6.65 5.06 13.72
N PHE A 140 5.68 4.14 13.64
CA PHE A 140 4.29 4.43 14.01
C PHE A 140 4.15 4.74 15.50
N SER A 141 4.78 3.95 16.37
CA SER A 141 4.72 4.15 17.82
C SER A 141 5.40 5.45 18.25
N GLY A 142 6.54 5.77 17.64
CA GLY A 142 7.29 7.00 17.90
C GLY A 142 6.55 8.24 17.40
N ALA A 143 5.82 8.15 16.28
CA ALA A 143 5.00 9.24 15.79
C ALA A 143 3.80 9.50 16.73
N MET A 144 3.11 8.45 17.20
CA MET A 144 2.01 8.60 18.17
C MET A 144 2.45 9.22 19.51
N SER A 145 3.67 8.91 19.96
CA SER A 145 4.22 9.51 21.19
C SER A 145 4.76 10.93 20.98
N GLY A 146 5.08 11.31 19.74
CA GLY A 146 5.74 12.58 19.39
C GLY A 146 7.26 12.53 19.54
N VAL A 147 7.84 11.33 19.70
CA VAL A 147 9.29 11.13 19.72
C VAL A 147 9.87 11.23 18.30
N LEU A 148 9.10 10.80 17.30
CA LEU A 148 9.46 10.85 15.87
C LEU A 148 8.54 11.82 15.11
N ARG A 149 8.55 13.07 15.56
CA ARG A 149 7.84 14.20 14.95
C ARG A 149 8.68 14.86 13.86
#